data_AF-A0A699UEN9-F1
#
_entry.id   AF-A0A699UEN9-F1
#
_cell.length_a   1.000
_cell.length_b   1.000
_cell.length_c   1.000
_cell.angle_alpha   90.00
_cell.angle_beta   90.00
_cell.angle_gamma   90.00
#
_symmetry.space_group_name_H-M   'P 1'
#
loop_
_entity.id
_entity.type
_entity.pdbx_description
1 polymer ?
#
loop_
_entity_poly.entity_id
_entity_poly.type
_entity_poly.pdbx_seq_one_letter_code
_entity_poly.pdbx_strand_id
1 'polypeptide(L)'
;VFVLNGGAVDWKSAKQSIFATSSAEAEYIATFDASKEAVWVRKFISGLSVVPTIEEPISMYCDTGVIAIANESGVTKGARHFRAKVYYLREVIEFDDIKLEKFTQMTT
;
A
#
# COMPACT_ATOMS: atom_id res chain seq x y z
N VAL A 1 -1.14 6.11 7.72
CA VAL A 1 -0.32 6.37 8.92
C VAL A 1 0.56 5.16 9.12
N PHE A 2 1.87 5.34 9.20
CA PHE A 2 2.82 4.31 9.56
C PHE A 2 3.04 4.31 11.06
N VAL A 3 3.00 3.14 11.67
CA VAL A 3 3.13 2.95 13.11
C VAL A 3 4.34 2.06 13.37
N LEU A 4 5.20 2.47 14.30
CA LEU A 4 6.35 1.72 14.78
C LEU A 4 6.29 1.68 16.30
N ASN A 5 6.33 0.48 16.90
CA ASN A 5 6.22 0.28 18.35
C ASN A 5 5.01 1.01 18.99
N GLY A 6 3.86 1.02 18.29
CA GLY A 6 2.63 1.67 18.74
C GLY A 6 2.60 3.20 18.57
N GLY A 7 3.70 3.83 18.17
CA GLY A 7 3.76 5.26 17.86
C GLY A 7 3.61 5.55 16.37
N ALA A 8 2.86 6.58 16.01
CA ALA A 8 2.81 7.07 14.63
C ALA A 8 4.15 7.73 14.27
N VAL A 9 4.80 7.26 13.20
CA VAL A 9 6.13 7.72 12.76
C VAL A 9 6.08 8.48 11.44
N ASP A 10 5.11 8.19 10.58
CA ASP A 10 4.91 8.90 9.33
C ASP A 10 3.43 8.90 8.95
N TRP A 11 2.99 9.97 8.29
CA TRP A 11 1.65 10.08 7.74
C TRP A 11 1.61 11.10 6.63
N LYS A 12 0.70 10.86 5.67
CA LYS A 12 0.49 11.77 4.56
C LYS A 12 -1.00 11.89 4.30
N SER A 13 -1.46 13.14 4.16
CA SER A 13 -2.77 13.48 3.61
C SER A 13 -2.54 14.46 2.48
N ALA A 14 -2.90 14.06 1.27
CA ALA A 14 -2.69 14.87 0.09
C ALA A 14 -3.87 14.72 -0.86
N LYS A 15 -4.19 15.82 -1.56
CA LYS A 15 -5.12 15.75 -2.69
C LYS A 15 -4.44 14.93 -3.80
N GLN A 16 -5.19 13.99 -4.37
CA GLN A 16 -4.68 13.12 -5.44
C GLN A 16 -4.28 13.96 -6.65
N SER A 17 -3.11 13.65 -7.21
CA SER A 17 -2.57 14.34 -8.39
C SER A 17 -3.22 13.89 -9.70
N ILE A 18 -3.93 12.76 -9.67
CA ILE A 18 -4.64 12.20 -10.83
C ILE A 18 -6.14 12.27 -10.55
N PHE A 19 -6.92 12.55 -11.59
CA PHE A 19 -8.37 12.51 -11.53
C PHE A 19 -8.84 11.07 -11.32
N ALA A 20 -9.29 10.74 -10.11
CA ALA A 20 -9.97 9.48 -9.84
C ALA A 20 -11.42 9.55 -10.29
N THR A 21 -11.89 8.54 -11.01
CA THR A 21 -13.27 8.49 -11.52
C THR A 21 -14.21 7.78 -10.55
N SER A 22 -13.68 7.15 -9.49
CA SER A 22 -14.43 6.48 -8.43
C SER A 22 -13.71 6.55 -7.09
N SER A 23 -14.43 6.30 -5.98
CA SER A 23 -13.83 6.19 -4.65
C SER A 23 -12.82 5.05 -4.55
N ALA A 24 -13.13 3.89 -5.13
CA ALA A 24 -12.24 2.73 -5.16
C ALA A 24 -10.92 3.03 -5.90
N GLU A 25 -10.99 3.78 -7.00
CA GLU A 25 -9.78 4.26 -7.69
C GLU A 25 -8.98 5.23 -6.81
N ALA A 26 -9.66 6.17 -6.16
CA ALA A 26 -9.05 7.13 -5.24
C ALA A 26 -8.29 6.42 -4.11
N GLU A 27 -8.91 5.41 -3.50
CA GLU A 27 -8.30 4.57 -2.46
C GLU A 27 -7.15 3.72 -3.01
N TYR A 28 -7.26 3.22 -4.24
CA TYR A 28 -6.16 2.48 -4.88
C TYR A 28 -4.94 3.38 -5.09
N ILE A 29 -5.16 4.61 -5.55
CA ILE A 29 -4.10 5.61 -5.75
C ILE A 29 -3.44 5.94 -4.40
N ALA A 30 -4.23 6.13 -3.34
CA ALA A 30 -3.69 6.37 -2.00
C ALA A 30 -2.89 5.17 -1.48
N THR A 31 -3.38 3.94 -1.69
CA THR A 31 -2.67 2.70 -1.32
C THR A 31 -1.36 2.56 -2.09
N PHE A 32 -1.36 2.87 -3.39
CA PHE A 32 -0.14 2.91 -4.20
C PHE A 32 0.87 3.95 -3.70
N ASP A 33 0.41 5.14 -3.31
CA ASP A 33 1.33 6.14 -2.76
C ASP A 33 1.91 5.69 -1.42
N ALA A 34 1.09 5.07 -0.57
CA ALA A 34 1.55 4.50 0.70
C ALA A 34 2.48 3.30 0.50
N SER A 35 2.31 2.45 -0.53
CA SER A 35 3.18 1.29 -0.74
C SER A 35 4.61 1.69 -1.09
N LYS A 36 4.79 2.78 -1.85
CA LYS A 36 6.12 3.35 -2.10
C LYS A 36 6.81 3.77 -0.81
N GLU A 37 6.08 4.45 0.09
CA GLU A 37 6.62 4.86 1.38
C GLU A 37 6.94 3.64 2.25
N ALA A 38 6.09 2.61 2.26
CA ALA A 38 6.33 1.36 2.97
C ALA A 38 7.63 0.68 2.51
N VAL A 39 7.79 0.50 1.19
CA VAL A 39 9.00 -0.07 0.59
C VAL A 39 10.23 0.77 0.93
N TRP A 40 10.11 2.10 0.90
CA TRP A 40 11.20 3.00 1.27
C TRP A 40 11.58 2.86 2.75
N VAL A 41 10.60 2.87 3.66
CA VAL A 41 10.81 2.68 5.11
C VAL A 41 11.48 1.33 5.38
N ARG A 42 11.03 0.25 4.72
CA ARG A 42 11.65 -1.08 4.83
C ARG A 42 13.13 -1.03 4.49
N LYS A 43 13.47 -0.45 3.33
CA LYS A 43 14.86 -0.32 2.85
C LYS A 43 15.69 0.59 3.74
N PHE A 44 15.11 1.68 4.21
CA PHE A 44 15.77 2.64 5.10
C PHE A 44 16.15 1.96 6.42
N ILE A 45 15.22 1.26 7.06
CA ILE A 45 15.46 0.55 8.31
C ILE A 45 16.52 -0.54 8.14
N SER A 46 16.42 -1.36 7.09
CA SER A 46 17.43 -2.38 6.78
C SER A 46 18.82 -1.77 6.56
N GLY A 47 18.90 -0.60 5.91
CA GLY A 47 20.15 0.12 5.69
C GLY A 47 20.80 0.68 6.97
N LEU A 48 20.00 1.03 7.99
CA LEU A 48 20.54 1.54 9.26
C LEU A 48 21.27 0.45 10.06
N SER A 49 20.96 -0.83 9.86
CA SER A 49 21.57 -1.97 10.58
C SER A 49 21.46 -1.89 12.12
N VAL A 50 20.53 -1.07 12.65
CA VAL A 50 20.31 -0.86 14.09
C VAL A 50 19.23 -1.76 14.67
N VAL A 51 18.38 -2.33 13.81
CA VAL A 51 17.37 -3.32 14.16
C VAL A 51 17.57 -4.57 13.29
N PRO A 52 17.15 -5.77 13.76
CA PRO A 52 17.11 -6.94 12.91
C PRO A 52 16.36 -6.65 11.61
N THR A 53 16.83 -7.23 10.50
CA THR A 53 16.20 -7.08 9.19
C THR A 53 14.70 -7.36 9.30
N ILE A 54 13.90 -6.53 8.66
CA ILE A 54 12.45 -6.75 8.58
C ILE A 54 12.21 -7.94 7.64
N GLU A 55 12.09 -9.13 8.23
CA GLU A 55 11.84 -10.38 7.49
C GLU A 55 10.41 -10.44 6.95
N GLU A 56 9.43 -9.99 7.73
CA GLU A 56 8.03 -10.01 7.34
C GLU A 56 7.64 -8.81 6.43
N PRO A 57 6.69 -8.97 5.50
CA PRO A 57 6.17 -7.87 4.70
C PRO A 57 5.49 -6.81 5.59
N ILE A 58 5.53 -5.55 5.17
CA ILE A 58 4.81 -4.49 5.89
C ILE A 58 3.29 -4.65 5.64
N SER A 59 2.53 -4.89 6.71
CA SER A 59 1.06 -4.91 6.66
C SER A 59 0.49 -3.52 6.39
N MET A 60 -0.26 -3.39 5.31
CA MET A 60 -0.98 -2.19 4.91
C MET A 60 -2.48 -2.45 4.92
N TYR A 61 -3.21 -1.65 5.69
CA TYR A 61 -4.67 -1.76 5.78
C TYR A 61 -5.35 -0.90 4.72
N CYS A 62 -6.23 -1.52 3.94
CA CYS A 62 -7.02 -0.84 2.91
C CYS A 62 -8.43 -1.44 2.79
N ASP A 63 -9.30 -0.80 2.01
CA ASP A 63 -10.64 -1.33 1.72
C ASP A 63 -10.57 -2.53 0.76
N THR A 64 -11.58 -3.39 0.87
CA THR A 64 -11.81 -4.58 0.06
C THR A 64 -11.82 -4.32 -1.45
N GLY A 65 -12.25 -3.13 -1.90
CA GLY A 65 -12.19 -2.76 -3.32
C GLY A 65 -10.76 -2.67 -3.84
N VAL A 66 -9.83 -2.16 -3.04
CA VAL A 66 -8.41 -2.09 -3.40
C VAL A 66 -7.80 -3.49 -3.49
N ILE A 67 -8.11 -4.34 -2.51
CA ILE A 67 -7.64 -5.75 -2.48
C ILE A 67 -8.16 -6.51 -3.70
N ALA A 68 -9.42 -6.30 -4.09
CA ALA A 68 -9.99 -6.92 -5.29
C ALA A 68 -9.24 -6.50 -6.57
N ILE A 69 -9.00 -5.20 -6.75
CA ILE A 69 -8.24 -4.69 -7.91
C ILE A 69 -6.80 -5.22 -7.91
N ALA A 70 -6.15 -5.32 -6.74
CA ALA A 70 -4.80 -5.85 -6.63
C ALA A 70 -4.73 -7.35 -7.01
N ASN A 71 -5.73 -8.15 -6.64
CA ASN A 71 -5.74 -9.59 -6.88
C ASN A 71 -6.28 -10.01 -8.25
N GLU A 72 -6.92 -9.11 -9.01
CA GLU A 72 -7.54 -9.47 -10.28
C GLU A 72 -6.51 -9.81 -11.38
N SER A 73 -6.79 -10.82 -12.20
CA SER A 73 -5.92 -11.17 -13.32
C SER A 73 -6.02 -10.12 -14.44
N GLY A 74 -4.92 -9.41 -14.69
CA GLY A 74 -4.90 -8.31 -15.66
C GLY A 74 -5.46 -7.00 -15.11
N VAL A 75 -5.68 -6.02 -15.98
CA VAL A 75 -6.14 -4.68 -15.59
C VAL A 75 -7.49 -4.41 -16.23
N THR A 76 -8.50 -4.16 -15.39
CA THR A 76 -9.87 -3.89 -15.83
C THR A 76 -9.95 -2.62 -16.67
N LYS A 77 -11.02 -2.47 -17.47
CA LYS A 77 -11.23 -1.28 -18.30
C LYS A 77 -11.24 0.01 -17.46
N GLY A 78 -11.84 -0.05 -16.26
CA GLY A 78 -11.90 1.07 -15.33
C GLY A 78 -10.56 1.41 -14.67
N ALA A 79 -9.57 0.50 -14.71
CA ALA A 79 -8.23 0.73 -14.17
C ALA A 79 -7.16 1.04 -15.23
N ARG A 80 -7.55 1.10 -16.50
CA ARG A 80 -6.62 1.22 -17.63
C ARG A 80 -5.79 2.51 -17.59
N HIS A 81 -6.36 3.63 -17.15
CA HIS A 81 -5.68 4.92 -17.12
C HIS A 81 -4.70 5.08 -15.94
N PHE A 82 -4.72 4.17 -14.96
CA PHE A 82 -3.70 4.10 -13.91
C PHE A 82 -2.98 2.74 -13.87
N ARG A 83 -2.94 2.03 -15.01
CA ARG A 83 -2.40 0.67 -15.15
C ARG A 83 -0.98 0.49 -14.58
N ALA A 84 -0.12 1.50 -14.72
CA ALA A 84 1.24 1.45 -14.15
C ALA A 84 1.24 1.33 -12.62
N LYS A 85 0.31 2.03 -11.94
CA LYS A 85 0.14 1.93 -10.48
C LYS A 85 -0.35 0.54 -10.07
N VAL A 86 -1.22 -0.06 -10.89
CA VAL A 86 -1.71 -1.42 -10.65
C VAL A 86 -0.57 -2.43 -10.70
N TYR A 87 0.27 -2.35 -11.73
CA TYR A 87 1.41 -3.25 -11.86
C TYR A 87 2.42 -3.08 -10.74
N TYR A 88 2.78 -1.84 -10.40
CA TYR A 88 3.72 -1.60 -9.30
C TYR A 88 3.20 -2.17 -7.98
N LEU A 89 1.92 -1.94 -7.64
CA LEU A 89 1.38 -2.42 -6.37
C LEU A 89 1.39 -3.96 -6.31
N ARG A 90 1.10 -4.63 -7.43
CA ARG A 90 1.20 -6.09 -7.52
C ARG A 90 2.63 -6.60 -7.39
N GLU A 91 3.57 -5.92 -8.04
CA GLU A 91 4.99 -6.27 -8.00
C GLU A 91 5.54 -6.24 -6.56
N VAL A 92 5.24 -5.19 -5.79
CA VAL A 92 5.70 -5.10 -4.39
C VAL A 92 5.01 -6.08 -3.44
N ILE A 93 3.81 -6.55 -3.79
CA ILE A 93 3.14 -7.65 -3.07
C ILE A 93 3.80 -8.99 -3.44
N GLU A 94 4.09 -9.21 -4.72
CA GLU A 94 4.75 -10.42 -5.21
C GLU A 94 6.17 -10.59 -4.66
N PHE A 95 6.90 -9.48 -4.47
CA PHE A 95 8.21 -9.47 -3.82
C PHE A 95 8.17 -9.53 -2.30
N ASP A 96 6.98 -9.65 -1.70
CA ASP A 96 6.79 -9.71 -0.24
C ASP A 96 7.40 -8.48 0.48
N ASP A 97 7.42 -7.32 -0.18
CA ASP A 97 7.77 -6.06 0.47
C ASP A 97 6.61 -5.57 1.34
N ILE A 98 5.38 -5.81 0.89
CA ILE A 98 4.15 -5.41 1.56
C ILE A 98 3.09 -6.50 1.49
N LYS A 99 2.14 -6.43 2.43
CA LYS A 99 0.94 -7.28 2.45
C LYS A 99 -0.29 -6.39 2.62
N LEU A 100 -1.28 -6.54 1.74
CA LEU A 100 -2.55 -5.84 1.89
C LEU A 100 -3.49 -6.62 2.80
N GLU A 101 -4.02 -5.94 3.81
CA GLU A 101 -4.98 -6.52 4.75
C GLU A 101 -6.26 -5.70 4.77
N LYS A 102 -7.40 -6.39 4.92
CA LYS A 102 -8.68 -5.70 5.14
C LYS A 102 -8.65 -5.07 6.51
N PHE A 103 -8.97 -3.78 6.60
CA PHE A 103 -9.21 -3.16 7.89
C PHE A 103 -10.39 -3.86 8.58
N THR A 104 -10.13 -4.52 9.70
CA THR A 104 -11.15 -5.10 10.56
C THR A 104 -11.10 -4.33 11.87
N GLN A 105 -12.17 -3.59 12.19
CA GLN A 105 -12.28 -2.99 13.52
C GLN A 105 -12.18 -4.13 14.55
N MET A 106 -11.23 -4.04 15.48
CA MET A 106 -11.23 -4.95 16.63
C MET A 106 -12.49 -4.64 17.43
N THR A 107 -13.47 -5.54 17.38
CA THR A 107 -14.62 -5.50 18.28
C THR A 107 -14.07 -5.57 19.71
N THR A 108 -14.27 -4.50 20.47
CA THR A 108 -13.92 -4.43 21.89
C THR A 108 -14.93 -5.23 22.71
#